data_AF-A0A8C8E0V1-F1
#
_entry.id   AF-A0A8C8E0V1-F1
#
_cell.length_a   1.000
_cell.length_b   1.000
_cell.length_c   1.000
_cell.angle_alpha   90.00
_cell.angle_beta   90.00
_cell.angle_gamma   90.00
#
_symmetry.space_group_name_H-M   'P 1'
#
loop_
_entity.id
_entity.type
_entity.pdbx_description
1 polymer ?
#
loop_
_entity_poly.entity_id
_entity_poly.type
_entity_poly.pdbx_seq_one_letter_code
_entity_poly.pdbx_strand_id
1 'polypeptide(L)'
;MAALVWVQRTASLRNPGSLLHSRSPALRHRCRFHVGRKSCSSELLHRSVVPSMHYQKSLPRLPIPKLEDSISRYLAAQMPLLDDDQFRTTEKVAQDFLKGEGRQLHEELVLMDKNNKHTSYISGQGFDRHLFALRYLATSQGRPLHTLYTDPAYAAINHNILSTSTLTSPAVSLGGFAPVVPDGFGVGYGVHDDWIGCNVSSYPARNVHEFLQCVHKSLEDIFSVLEGKPLS
;
A
#
# COMPACT_ATOMS: atom_id res chain seq x y z
N MET A 1 13.52 1.12 -27.40
CA MET A 1 13.01 0.52 -26.15
C MET A 1 13.98 0.86 -25.03
N ALA A 2 13.69 1.90 -24.25
CA ALA A 2 14.52 2.26 -23.10
C ALA A 2 14.24 1.26 -21.97
N ALA A 3 15.27 0.56 -21.50
CA ALA A 3 15.17 -0.22 -20.28
C ALA A 3 14.83 0.75 -19.14
N LEU A 4 13.68 0.56 -18.51
CA LEU A 4 13.26 1.31 -17.33
C LEU A 4 14.14 0.89 -16.14
N VAL A 5 15.32 1.52 -16.05
CA VAL A 5 16.24 1.36 -14.92
C VAL A 5 15.67 2.13 -13.72
N TRP A 6 15.40 1.45 -12.62
CA TRP A 6 15.06 2.09 -11.34
C TRP A 6 16.27 2.07 -10.40
N VAL A 7 16.29 3.01 -9.45
CA VAL A 7 17.30 3.07 -8.39
C VAL A 7 16.67 2.59 -7.09
N GLN A 8 17.37 1.75 -6.34
CA GLN A 8 16.93 1.22 -5.05
C GLN A 8 17.96 1.58 -3.96
N ARG A 9 17.48 2.05 -2.80
CA ARG A 9 18.33 2.36 -1.64
C ARG A 9 17.68 1.89 -0.33
N THR A 10 18.51 1.60 0.65
CA THR A 10 18.11 1.13 1.98
C THR A 10 18.51 2.11 3.08
N ALA A 11 17.67 2.21 4.12
CA ALA A 11 17.95 2.90 5.37
C ALA A 11 17.48 2.07 6.57
N SER A 12 18.12 2.26 7.72
CA SER A 12 17.79 1.59 8.98
C SER A 12 18.05 2.54 10.16
N LEU A 13 17.09 2.64 11.09
CA LEU A 13 17.23 3.39 12.35
C LEU A 13 17.23 2.39 13.52
N ARG A 14 18.23 2.46 14.41
CA ARG A 14 18.34 1.60 15.62
C ARG A 14 18.20 2.44 16.88
N ASN A 15 17.60 1.86 17.93
CA ASN A 15 17.57 2.46 19.27
C ASN A 15 19.00 2.50 19.87
N PRO A 16 19.52 3.67 20.32
CA PRO A 16 20.84 3.79 20.93
C PRO A 16 20.83 3.28 22.39
N GLY A 17 20.64 1.97 22.58
CA GLY A 17 20.53 1.32 23.87
C GLY A 17 21.47 0.12 24.05
N SER A 18 22.76 0.25 23.73
CA SER A 18 23.82 -0.60 24.31
C SER A 18 25.21 0.00 24.05
N LEU A 19 25.85 0.45 25.13
CA LEU A 19 27.21 1.00 25.12
C LEU A 19 28.24 -0.11 24.94
N LEU A 20 28.97 -0.11 23.82
CA LEU A 20 30.33 -0.61 23.75
C LEU A 20 31.23 0.52 23.25
N HIS A 21 32.13 0.96 24.13
CA HIS A 21 33.13 1.99 23.88
C HIS A 21 34.10 1.57 22.77
N SER A 22 34.23 2.37 21.71
CA SER A 22 35.51 2.53 21.02
C SER A 22 35.62 3.93 20.40
N ARG A 23 36.69 4.64 20.77
CA ARG A 23 36.99 6.02 20.37
C ARG A 23 37.48 6.13 18.92
N SER A 24 37.16 7.28 18.33
CA SER A 24 37.87 8.07 17.30
C SER A 24 37.30 8.13 15.86
N PRO A 25 37.44 9.31 15.20
CA PRO A 25 36.45 9.81 14.24
C PRO A 25 36.96 9.83 12.79
N ALA A 26 36.08 9.49 11.85
CA ALA A 26 36.10 9.96 10.46
C ALA A 26 34.74 9.67 9.83
N LEU A 27 33.90 10.69 9.70
CA LEU A 27 32.68 10.62 8.90
C LEU A 27 33.07 10.40 7.42
N ARG A 28 33.03 9.13 7.00
CA ARG A 28 32.80 8.76 5.61
C ARG A 28 31.48 7.99 5.60
N HIS A 29 30.45 8.58 5.01
CA HIS A 29 29.20 7.90 4.69
C HIS A 29 29.51 6.78 3.68
N ARG A 30 29.92 5.62 4.18
CA ARG A 30 30.07 4.39 3.41
C ARG A 30 28.76 3.63 3.57
N CYS A 31 27.94 3.58 2.53
CA CYS A 31 26.93 2.53 2.40
C CYS A 31 27.66 1.17 2.50
N ARG A 32 27.58 0.51 3.65
CA ARG A 32 28.07 -0.86 3.80
C ARG A 32 27.00 -1.79 3.26
N PHE A 33 27.24 -2.33 2.06
CA PHE A 33 26.57 -3.56 1.63
C PHE A 33 27.09 -4.69 2.52
N HIS A 34 26.27 -5.14 3.47
CA HIS A 34 26.52 -6.41 4.16
C HIS A 34 26.00 -7.53 3.27
N VAL A 35 26.86 -8.10 2.43
CA VAL A 35 26.60 -9.45 1.89
C VAL A 35 26.98 -10.42 3.01
N GLY A 36 26.03 -10.66 3.91
CA GLY A 36 26.17 -11.72 4.89
C GLY A 36 26.18 -13.06 4.17
N ARG A 37 27.35 -13.70 4.02
CA ARG A 37 27.45 -15.16 3.86
C ARG A 37 27.06 -15.80 5.20
N LYS A 38 25.78 -15.72 5.58
CA LYS A 38 25.22 -16.72 6.48
C LYS A 38 24.69 -17.81 5.59
N SER A 39 25.20 -19.03 5.79
CA SER A 39 24.61 -20.26 5.29
C SER A 39 23.08 -20.13 5.39
N CYS A 40 22.39 -20.19 4.26
CA CYS A 40 20.94 -20.28 4.24
C CYS A 40 20.61 -21.60 4.91
N SER A 41 20.28 -21.58 6.21
CA SER A 41 19.84 -22.79 6.88
C SER A 41 18.57 -23.25 6.19
N SER A 42 18.59 -24.47 5.67
CA SER A 42 17.43 -25.14 5.07
C SER A 42 16.26 -25.29 6.06
N GLU A 43 16.44 -24.95 7.33
CA GLU A 43 15.43 -24.99 8.39
C GLU A 43 14.29 -23.97 8.22
N LEU A 44 14.51 -22.84 7.54
CA LEU A 44 13.48 -21.79 7.43
C LEU A 44 12.44 -22.04 6.34
N LEU A 45 12.72 -22.92 5.39
CA LEU A 45 11.79 -23.28 4.31
C LEU A 45 11.06 -24.57 4.67
N HIS A 46 10.01 -24.44 5.49
CA HIS A 46 9.14 -25.57 5.80
C HIS A 46 8.36 -25.99 4.55
N ARG A 47 8.52 -27.25 4.11
CA ARG A 47 7.64 -27.82 3.07
C ARG A 47 6.26 -28.03 3.69
N SER A 48 5.29 -27.23 3.26
CA SER A 48 3.91 -27.45 3.65
C SER A 48 3.44 -28.83 3.15
N VAL A 49 3.02 -29.68 4.10
CA VAL A 49 2.36 -30.96 3.80
C VAL A 49 0.99 -30.71 3.16
N VAL A 50 0.42 -29.54 3.42
CA VAL A 50 -0.92 -29.15 3.01
C VAL A 50 -0.83 -28.19 1.81
N PRO A 51 -1.56 -28.43 0.71
CA PRO A 51 -1.61 -27.50 -0.42
C PRO A 51 -2.07 -26.11 0.00
N SER A 52 -1.55 -25.05 -0.64
CA SER A 52 -1.81 -23.64 -0.24
C SER A 52 -3.28 -23.28 -0.08
N MET A 53 -4.18 -23.89 -0.86
CA MET A 53 -5.62 -23.59 -0.84
C MET A 53 -6.47 -24.67 -0.14
N HIS A 54 -5.86 -25.58 0.61
CA HIS A 54 -6.56 -26.71 1.23
C HIS A 54 -7.70 -26.28 2.16
N TYR A 55 -7.47 -25.25 2.99
CA TYR A 55 -8.46 -24.73 3.94
C TYR A 55 -9.42 -23.69 3.36
N GLN A 56 -9.33 -23.38 2.06
CA GLN A 56 -10.13 -22.31 1.45
C GLN A 56 -11.64 -22.51 1.66
N LYS A 57 -12.12 -23.76 1.61
CA LYS A 57 -13.54 -24.10 1.82
C LYS A 57 -14.03 -23.88 3.26
N SER A 58 -13.12 -23.78 4.22
CA SER A 58 -13.42 -23.63 5.65
C SER A 58 -13.38 -22.17 6.11
N LEU A 59 -12.88 -21.25 5.27
CA LEU A 59 -12.77 -19.85 5.63
C LEU A 59 -14.15 -19.17 5.63
N PRO A 60 -14.44 -18.30 6.62
CA PRO A 60 -15.66 -17.51 6.61
C PRO A 60 -15.65 -16.58 5.40
N ARG A 61 -16.80 -16.50 4.71
CA ARG A 61 -16.98 -15.56 3.60
C ARG A 61 -17.27 -14.18 4.15
N LEU A 62 -16.56 -13.18 3.67
CA LEU A 62 -16.89 -11.79 3.94
C LEU A 62 -17.93 -11.31 2.92
N PRO A 63 -19.00 -10.64 3.38
CA PRO A 63 -20.05 -10.13 2.49
C PRO A 63 -19.54 -8.96 1.66
N ILE A 64 -20.22 -8.69 0.55
CA ILE A 64 -20.02 -7.46 -0.21
C ILE A 64 -20.42 -6.27 0.69
N PRO A 65 -19.59 -5.21 0.79
CA PRO A 65 -19.93 -4.01 1.54
C PRO A 65 -21.18 -3.33 0.99
N LYS A 66 -21.91 -2.59 1.83
CA LYS A 66 -23.00 -1.73 1.34
C LYS A 66 -22.45 -0.68 0.37
N LEU A 67 -23.22 -0.35 -0.66
CA LEU A 67 -22.82 0.66 -1.63
C LEU A 67 -22.68 2.03 -0.97
N GLU A 68 -23.59 2.38 -0.06
CA GLU A 68 -23.59 3.63 0.70
C GLU A 68 -22.28 3.80 1.49
N ASP A 69 -21.85 2.76 2.20
CA ASP A 69 -20.62 2.76 2.99
C ASP A 69 -19.38 2.96 2.09
N SER A 70 -19.42 2.38 0.89
CA SER A 70 -18.31 2.47 -0.06
C SER A 70 -18.20 3.87 -0.66
N ILE A 71 -19.33 4.49 -1.00
CA ILE A 71 -19.37 5.86 -1.50
C ILE A 71 -18.98 6.86 -0.42
N SER A 72 -19.46 6.67 0.81
CA SER A 72 -19.07 7.52 1.95
C SER A 72 -17.56 7.48 2.19
N ARG A 73 -16.94 6.29 2.16
CA ARG A 73 -15.49 6.14 2.35
C ARG A 73 -14.68 6.67 1.17
N TYR A 74 -15.17 6.48 -0.04
CA TYR A 74 -14.57 7.09 -1.24
C TYR A 74 -14.51 8.60 -1.09
N LEU A 75 -15.62 9.25 -0.72
CA LEU A 75 -15.65 10.70 -0.50
C LEU A 75 -14.73 11.13 0.65
N ALA A 76 -14.74 10.41 1.78
CA ALA A 76 -13.83 10.71 2.88
C ALA A 76 -12.35 10.63 2.47
N ALA A 77 -11.99 9.70 1.58
CA ALA A 77 -10.64 9.56 1.06
C ALA A 77 -10.28 10.65 0.02
N GLN A 78 -11.27 11.23 -0.65
CA GLN A 78 -11.08 12.34 -1.60
C GLN A 78 -10.92 13.70 -0.90
N MET A 79 -11.55 13.89 0.26
CA MET A 79 -11.49 15.17 1.01
C MET A 79 -10.07 15.76 1.18
N PRO A 80 -9.03 14.99 1.57
CA PRO A 80 -7.68 15.55 1.73
C PRO A 80 -6.94 15.75 0.40
N LEU A 81 -7.47 15.26 -0.72
CA LEU A 81 -6.82 15.27 -2.04
C LEU A 81 -7.32 16.38 -2.96
N LEU A 82 -8.54 16.88 -2.71
CA LEU A 82 -9.25 17.80 -3.59
C LEU A 82 -9.47 19.16 -2.92
N ASP A 83 -9.58 20.20 -3.74
CA ASP A 83 -10.13 21.48 -3.28
C ASP A 83 -11.66 21.42 -3.15
N ASP A 84 -12.27 22.46 -2.58
CA ASP A 84 -13.71 22.51 -2.28
C ASP A 84 -14.59 22.38 -3.54
N ASP A 85 -14.18 22.95 -4.67
CA ASP A 85 -14.97 22.95 -5.90
C ASP A 85 -14.86 21.60 -6.63
N GLN A 86 -13.66 21.03 -6.66
CA GLN A 86 -13.41 19.66 -7.13
C GLN A 86 -14.20 18.66 -6.28
N PHE A 87 -14.13 18.79 -4.96
CA PHE A 87 -14.83 17.90 -4.04
C PHE A 87 -16.35 17.94 -4.24
N ARG A 88 -16.96 19.13 -4.39
CA ARG A 88 -18.40 19.27 -4.69
C ARG A 88 -18.79 18.57 -5.99
N THR A 89 -17.94 18.67 -7.01
CA THR A 89 -18.16 18.00 -8.30
C THR A 89 -18.13 16.48 -8.13
N THR A 90 -17.10 15.96 -7.48
CA THR A 90 -16.94 14.53 -7.20
C THR A 90 -18.05 13.99 -6.30
N GLU A 91 -18.47 14.76 -5.29
CA GLU A 91 -19.59 14.41 -4.41
C GLU A 91 -20.88 14.25 -5.22
N LYS A 92 -21.20 15.21 -6.08
CA LYS A 92 -22.38 15.13 -6.95
C LYS A 92 -22.35 13.87 -7.81
N VAL A 93 -21.23 13.61 -8.48
CA VAL A 93 -21.06 12.43 -9.35
C VAL A 93 -21.19 11.13 -8.56
N ALA A 94 -20.62 11.06 -7.36
CA ALA A 94 -20.71 9.89 -6.49
C ALA A 94 -22.14 9.64 -5.97
N GLN A 95 -22.87 10.70 -5.65
CA GLN A 95 -24.28 10.62 -5.25
C GLN A 95 -25.19 10.20 -6.41
N ASP A 96 -24.92 10.70 -7.62
CA ASP A 96 -25.63 10.28 -8.83
C ASP A 96 -25.39 8.79 -9.12
N PHE A 97 -24.14 8.31 -8.96
CA PHE A 97 -23.83 6.88 -9.07
C PHE A 97 -24.57 6.03 -8.01
N LEU A 98 -24.58 6.48 -6.75
CA LEU A 98 -25.26 5.80 -5.64
C LEU A 98 -26.76 5.64 -5.88
N LYS A 99 -27.41 6.68 -6.43
CA LYS A 99 -28.86 6.69 -6.70
C LYS A 99 -29.23 6.03 -8.02
N GLY A 100 -28.30 5.96 -8.97
CA GLY A 100 -28.49 5.45 -10.31
C GLY A 100 -27.82 4.09 -10.53
N GLU A 101 -26.90 4.05 -11.49
CA GLU A 101 -26.30 2.82 -12.02
C GLU A 101 -25.59 1.97 -10.94
N GLY A 102 -24.98 2.61 -9.94
CA GLY A 102 -24.27 1.91 -8.88
C GLY A 102 -25.15 0.92 -8.11
N ARG A 103 -26.43 1.28 -7.88
CA ARG A 103 -27.38 0.38 -7.22
C ARG A 103 -27.65 -0.88 -8.04
N GLN A 104 -27.87 -0.72 -9.34
CA GLN A 104 -28.13 -1.84 -10.25
C GLN A 104 -26.93 -2.78 -10.31
N LEU A 105 -25.72 -2.22 -10.50
CA LEU A 105 -24.49 -3.00 -10.51
C LEU A 105 -24.24 -3.70 -9.17
N HIS A 106 -24.55 -3.06 -8.05
CA HIS A 106 -24.41 -3.65 -6.72
C HIS A 106 -25.38 -4.81 -6.49
N GLU A 107 -26.65 -4.66 -6.87
CA GLU A 107 -27.65 -5.74 -6.79
C GLU A 107 -27.22 -6.96 -7.63
N GLU A 108 -26.73 -6.73 -8.86
CA GLU A 108 -26.19 -7.77 -9.72
C GLU A 108 -24.96 -8.45 -9.10
N LEU A 109 -24.01 -7.67 -8.58
CA LEU A 109 -22.82 -8.20 -7.92
C LEU A 109 -23.20 -9.08 -6.70
N VAL A 110 -24.20 -8.68 -5.91
CA VAL A 110 -24.72 -9.46 -4.79
C VAL A 110 -25.38 -10.76 -5.27
N LEU A 111 -26.13 -10.73 -6.37
CA LEU A 111 -26.69 -11.94 -6.97
C LEU A 111 -25.58 -12.89 -7.46
N MET A 112 -24.55 -12.36 -8.10
CA MET A 112 -23.38 -13.14 -8.54
C MET A 112 -22.65 -13.77 -7.35
N ASP A 113 -22.43 -13.04 -6.27
CA ASP A 113 -21.76 -13.57 -5.07
C ASP A 113 -22.58 -14.66 -4.36
N LYS A 114 -23.91 -14.54 -4.35
CA LYS A 114 -24.81 -15.62 -3.86
C LYS A 114 -24.67 -16.90 -4.68
N ASN A 115 -24.50 -16.77 -5.99
CA ASN A 115 -24.36 -17.91 -6.91
C ASN A 115 -22.93 -18.51 -6.91
N ASN A 116 -21.91 -17.71 -6.59
CA ASN A 116 -20.51 -18.14 -6.56
C ASN A 116 -20.02 -18.37 -5.13
N LYS A 117 -20.19 -19.59 -4.62
CA LYS A 117 -19.84 -19.92 -3.23
C LYS A 117 -18.33 -19.98 -2.93
N HIS A 118 -17.48 -19.86 -3.95
CA HIS A 118 -16.02 -19.92 -3.83
C HIS A 118 -15.35 -18.54 -3.80
N THR A 119 -16.11 -17.45 -3.95
CA THR A 119 -15.60 -16.08 -3.88
C THR A 119 -15.78 -15.49 -2.49
N SER A 120 -14.87 -14.58 -2.10
CA SER A 120 -14.96 -13.80 -0.86
C SER A 120 -14.43 -12.40 -1.10
N TYR A 121 -15.05 -11.40 -0.46
CA TYR A 121 -14.40 -10.10 -0.30
C TYR A 121 -13.22 -10.25 0.68
N ILE A 122 -12.09 -9.57 0.42
CA ILE A 122 -10.87 -9.70 1.23
C ILE A 122 -10.94 -8.79 2.47
N SER A 123 -11.70 -7.70 2.42
CA SER A 123 -12.02 -6.86 3.58
C SER A 123 -13.36 -6.15 3.35
N GLY A 124 -14.32 -6.35 4.25
CA GLY A 124 -15.67 -5.75 4.13
C GLY A 124 -15.71 -4.22 4.33
N GLN A 125 -14.56 -3.58 4.54
CA GLN A 125 -14.48 -2.19 4.98
C GLN A 125 -13.77 -1.23 4.00
N GLY A 126 -13.13 -1.74 2.94
CA GLY A 126 -12.53 -0.90 1.90
C GLY A 126 -13.52 -0.52 0.80
N PHE A 127 -13.28 0.60 0.10
CA PHE A 127 -14.09 1.00 -1.07
C PHE A 127 -13.46 0.58 -2.40
N ASP A 128 -12.12 0.51 -2.49
CA ASP A 128 -11.38 0.33 -3.74
C ASP A 128 -11.78 -0.92 -4.50
N ARG A 129 -11.81 -2.07 -3.81
CA ARG A 129 -12.19 -3.34 -4.44
C ARG A 129 -13.64 -3.34 -4.88
N HIS A 130 -14.53 -2.70 -4.11
CA HIS A 130 -15.94 -2.60 -4.43
C HIS A 130 -16.18 -1.78 -5.68
N LEU A 131 -15.66 -0.55 -5.73
CA LEU A 131 -15.75 0.28 -6.92
C LEU A 131 -15.07 -0.36 -8.13
N PHE A 132 -13.93 -1.04 -7.93
CA PHE A 132 -13.28 -1.81 -8.99
C PHE A 132 -14.17 -2.94 -9.52
N ALA A 133 -14.81 -3.72 -8.64
CA ALA A 133 -15.69 -4.82 -9.04
C ALA A 133 -16.91 -4.32 -9.80
N LEU A 134 -17.52 -3.21 -9.38
CA LEU A 134 -18.66 -2.59 -10.07
C LEU A 134 -18.24 -2.07 -11.45
N ARG A 135 -17.09 -1.39 -11.56
CA ARG A 135 -16.51 -0.96 -12.84
C ARG A 135 -16.24 -2.13 -13.77
N TYR A 136 -15.65 -3.20 -13.25
CA TYR A 136 -15.35 -4.41 -14.01
C TYR A 136 -16.64 -5.06 -14.51
N LEU A 137 -17.65 -5.17 -13.65
CA LEU A 137 -18.95 -5.73 -14.02
C LEU A 137 -19.60 -4.93 -15.16
N ALA A 138 -19.68 -3.60 -15.04
CA ALA A 138 -20.20 -2.73 -16.09
C ALA A 138 -19.46 -2.93 -17.42
N THR A 139 -18.12 -2.95 -17.37
CA THR A 139 -17.26 -3.15 -18.56
C THR A 139 -17.48 -4.52 -19.18
N SER A 140 -17.56 -5.58 -18.36
CA SER A 140 -17.74 -6.96 -18.83
C SER A 140 -19.07 -7.19 -19.55
N GLN A 141 -20.07 -6.36 -19.24
CA GLN A 141 -21.38 -6.37 -19.88
C GLN A 141 -21.48 -5.38 -21.05
N GLY A 142 -20.40 -4.69 -21.41
CA GLY A 142 -20.40 -3.70 -22.49
C GLY A 142 -21.17 -2.41 -22.17
N ARG A 143 -21.43 -2.11 -20.89
CA ARG A 143 -22.08 -0.87 -20.49
C ARG A 143 -21.10 0.31 -20.62
N PRO A 144 -21.58 1.51 -21.01
CA PRO A 144 -20.80 2.73 -20.87
C PRO A 144 -20.39 2.94 -19.41
N LEU A 145 -19.16 3.41 -19.16
CA LEU A 145 -18.73 3.69 -17.81
C LEU A 145 -19.43 4.93 -17.26
N HIS A 146 -19.98 4.81 -16.04
CA HIS A 146 -20.47 5.96 -15.29
C HIS A 146 -19.40 7.04 -15.14
N THR A 147 -19.84 8.30 -15.08
CA THR A 147 -18.96 9.47 -14.94
C THR A 147 -18.08 9.43 -13.69
N LEU A 148 -18.48 8.67 -12.67
CA LEU A 148 -17.66 8.38 -11.49
C LEU A 148 -16.29 7.81 -11.86
N TYR A 149 -16.21 6.92 -12.84
CA TYR A 149 -14.97 6.26 -13.24
C TYR A 149 -14.13 7.07 -14.21
N THR A 150 -14.69 8.15 -14.76
CA THR A 150 -14.00 9.11 -15.64
C THR A 150 -13.71 10.44 -14.94
N ASP A 151 -14.18 10.61 -13.71
CA ASP A 151 -13.87 11.75 -12.86
C ASP A 151 -12.35 11.83 -12.64
N PRO A 152 -11.69 12.98 -12.87
CA PRO A 152 -10.28 13.19 -12.54
C PRO A 152 -9.93 12.78 -11.10
N ALA A 153 -10.83 12.96 -10.13
CA ALA A 153 -10.62 12.53 -8.75
C ALA A 153 -10.48 11.00 -8.63
N TYR A 154 -11.24 10.24 -9.40
CA TYR A 154 -11.14 8.78 -9.43
C TYR A 154 -9.80 8.34 -10.04
N ALA A 155 -9.32 9.04 -11.08
CA ALA A 155 -7.99 8.79 -11.63
C ALA A 155 -6.89 9.11 -10.62
N ALA A 156 -6.98 10.26 -9.94
CA ALA A 156 -6.00 10.72 -8.96
C ALA A 156 -5.84 9.75 -7.78
N ILE A 157 -6.95 9.30 -7.17
CA ILE A 157 -6.88 8.38 -6.02
C ILE A 157 -6.33 6.99 -6.40
N ASN A 158 -6.46 6.58 -7.66
CA ASN A 158 -5.88 5.33 -8.17
C ASN A 158 -4.42 5.50 -8.66
N HIS A 159 -3.90 6.74 -8.71
CA HIS A 159 -2.53 7.05 -9.07
C HIS A 159 -1.62 7.03 -7.83
N ASN A 160 -1.21 5.83 -7.44
CA ASN A 160 -0.53 5.57 -6.17
C ASN A 160 0.95 6.03 -6.18
N ILE A 161 1.21 7.30 -5.90
CA ILE A 161 2.57 7.87 -5.81
C ILE A 161 3.38 7.18 -4.70
N LEU A 162 2.77 6.92 -3.54
CA LEU A 162 3.41 6.20 -2.43
C LEU A 162 2.82 4.79 -2.34
N SER A 163 3.42 3.85 -3.06
CA SER A 163 3.05 2.44 -2.94
C SER A 163 3.91 1.77 -1.86
N THR A 164 3.26 1.18 -0.85
CA THR A 164 3.94 0.61 0.32
C THR A 164 3.60 -0.87 0.50
N SER A 165 4.55 -1.64 1.02
CA SER A 165 4.32 -3.02 1.44
C SER A 165 5.26 -3.38 2.59
N THR A 166 4.72 -4.12 3.56
CA THR A 166 5.49 -4.63 4.70
C THR A 166 5.83 -6.10 4.49
N LEU A 167 7.02 -6.49 4.91
CA LEU A 167 7.42 -7.90 4.92
C LEU A 167 8.36 -8.16 6.09
N THR A 168 7.80 -8.64 7.21
CA THR A 168 8.56 -8.99 8.40
C THR A 168 8.57 -10.51 8.57
N SER A 169 9.74 -11.12 8.40
CA SER A 169 10.00 -12.53 8.69
C SER A 169 11.47 -12.71 9.05
N PRO A 170 11.82 -13.57 10.02
CA PRO A 170 13.22 -13.94 10.29
C PRO A 170 13.95 -14.50 9.06
N ALA A 171 13.21 -15.03 8.09
CA ALA A 171 13.74 -15.56 6.84
C ALA A 171 13.96 -14.50 5.75
N VAL A 172 13.49 -13.27 5.96
CA VAL A 172 13.57 -12.19 4.96
C VAL A 172 14.52 -11.11 5.46
N SER A 173 15.64 -10.93 4.75
CA SER A 173 16.59 -9.86 5.04
C SER A 173 16.15 -8.50 4.49
N LEU A 174 15.49 -8.50 3.33
CA LEU A 174 15.04 -7.28 2.64
C LEU A 174 14.00 -7.65 1.56
N GLY A 175 12.95 -6.84 1.43
CA GLY A 175 12.00 -6.90 0.32
C GLY A 175 11.97 -5.58 -0.44
N GLY A 176 11.62 -5.61 -1.73
CA GLY A 176 11.53 -4.41 -2.56
C GLY A 176 10.76 -4.65 -3.85
N PHE A 177 10.18 -3.58 -4.37
CA PHE A 177 9.45 -3.56 -5.64
C PHE A 177 9.63 -2.18 -6.27
N ALA A 178 9.47 -2.09 -7.59
CA ALA A 178 9.53 -0.83 -8.33
C ALA A 178 8.26 0.03 -8.07
N PRO A 179 8.28 1.34 -8.32
CA PRO A 179 7.07 2.16 -8.26
C PRO A 179 5.98 1.65 -9.20
N VAL A 180 4.71 1.84 -8.80
CA VAL A 180 3.55 1.45 -9.62
C VAL A 180 3.11 2.53 -10.61
N VAL A 181 3.68 3.73 -10.50
CA VAL A 181 3.48 4.86 -11.41
C VAL A 181 4.84 5.53 -11.75
N PRO A 182 4.98 6.18 -12.93
CA PRO A 182 6.27 6.74 -13.38
C PRO A 182 6.88 7.78 -12.44
N ASP A 183 6.06 8.53 -11.71
CA ASP A 183 6.46 9.54 -10.74
C ASP A 183 6.29 9.06 -9.29
N GLY A 184 6.29 7.76 -9.05
CA GLY A 184 6.05 7.18 -7.73
C GLY A 184 7.30 6.71 -6.99
N PHE A 185 7.06 6.21 -5.78
CA PHE A 185 7.96 5.43 -4.96
C PHE A 185 7.40 4.03 -4.72
N GLY A 186 8.27 3.01 -4.74
CA GLY A 186 8.00 1.70 -4.18
C GLY A 186 8.69 1.56 -2.83
N VAL A 187 7.94 1.42 -1.74
CA VAL A 187 8.44 1.43 -0.37
C VAL A 187 8.21 0.08 0.29
N GLY A 188 9.25 -0.76 0.31
CA GLY A 188 9.29 -1.96 1.15
C GLY A 188 9.78 -1.59 2.55
N TYR A 189 9.08 -2.00 3.60
CA TYR A 189 9.52 -1.74 4.97
C TYR A 189 9.35 -2.95 5.90
N GLY A 190 10.09 -2.94 7.00
CA GLY A 190 9.99 -3.92 8.07
C GLY A 190 10.19 -3.24 9.42
N VAL A 191 9.25 -3.46 10.34
CA VAL A 191 9.36 -3.05 11.74
C VAL A 191 9.82 -4.26 12.54
N HIS A 192 10.97 -4.14 13.19
CA HIS A 192 11.57 -5.14 14.05
C HIS A 192 11.61 -4.62 15.50
N ASP A 193 11.91 -5.52 16.45
CA ASP A 193 11.89 -5.21 17.89
C ASP A 193 12.70 -3.95 18.26
N ASP A 194 13.90 -3.80 17.68
CA ASP A 194 14.83 -2.71 18.03
C ASP A 194 15.09 -1.70 16.91
N TRP A 195 14.51 -1.90 15.73
CA TRP A 195 14.83 -1.09 14.54
C TRP A 195 13.76 -1.14 13.44
N ILE A 196 13.73 -0.09 12.63
CA ILE A 196 12.88 -0.01 11.43
C ILE A 196 13.76 0.02 10.20
N GLY A 197 13.44 -0.82 9.22
CA GLY A 197 14.11 -0.89 7.92
C GLY A 197 13.22 -0.40 6.79
N CYS A 198 13.77 0.43 5.90
CA CYS A 198 13.10 0.89 4.69
C CYS A 198 13.96 0.63 3.46
N ASN A 199 13.34 0.14 2.40
CA ASN A 199 13.92 -0.09 1.09
C ASN A 199 13.05 0.61 0.05
N VAL A 200 13.58 1.68 -0.54
CA VAL A 200 12.82 2.58 -1.41
C VAL A 200 13.37 2.53 -2.82
N SER A 201 12.47 2.45 -3.78
CA SER A 201 12.75 2.55 -5.21
C SER A 201 12.08 3.76 -5.82
N SER A 202 12.69 4.33 -6.87
CA SER A 202 12.04 5.30 -7.73
C SER A 202 12.55 5.24 -9.18
N TYR A 203 11.75 5.78 -10.09
CA TYR A 203 12.22 6.20 -11.42
C TYR A 203 12.91 7.57 -11.34
N PRO A 204 13.58 8.04 -12.42
CA PRO A 204 14.38 9.28 -12.40
C PRO A 204 13.61 10.55 -12.00
N ALA A 205 12.28 10.56 -12.10
CA ALA A 205 11.44 11.69 -11.73
C ALA A 205 11.41 11.99 -10.21
N ARG A 206 11.94 11.10 -9.36
CA ARG A 206 11.92 11.24 -7.90
C ARG A 206 13.28 10.95 -7.29
N ASN A 207 13.53 11.55 -6.13
CA ASN A 207 14.79 11.44 -5.40
C ASN A 207 14.68 10.50 -4.20
N VAL A 208 15.15 9.26 -4.36
CA VAL A 208 15.16 8.27 -3.27
C VAL A 208 15.99 8.72 -2.07
N HIS A 209 17.11 9.41 -2.30
CA HIS A 209 18.02 9.78 -1.22
C HIS A 209 17.38 10.81 -0.28
N GLU A 210 16.81 11.86 -0.86
CA GLU A 210 16.09 12.90 -0.13
C GLU A 210 14.86 12.34 0.57
N PHE A 211 14.07 11.48 -0.11
CA PHE A 211 12.94 10.82 0.53
C PHE A 211 13.35 10.01 1.77
N LEU A 212 14.45 9.24 1.70
CA LEU A 212 14.96 8.50 2.84
C LEU A 212 15.46 9.40 3.98
N GLN A 213 16.02 10.57 3.67
CA GLN A 213 16.39 11.57 4.68
C GLN A 213 15.15 12.10 5.40
N CYS A 214 14.09 12.42 4.65
CA CYS A 214 12.81 12.85 5.23
C CYS A 214 12.18 11.76 6.10
N VAL A 215 12.20 10.50 5.65
CA VAL A 215 11.70 9.36 6.45
C VAL A 215 12.49 9.22 7.75
N HIS A 216 13.82 9.32 7.70
CA HIS A 216 14.66 9.25 8.89
C HIS A 216 14.34 10.36 9.89
N LYS A 217 14.31 11.62 9.43
CA LYS A 217 13.97 12.77 10.28
C LYS A 217 12.56 12.65 10.86
N SER A 218 11.59 12.21 10.06
CA SER A 218 10.22 12.00 10.54
C SER A 218 10.16 10.95 11.65
N LEU A 219 10.91 9.85 11.52
CA LEU A 219 11.03 8.85 12.58
C LEU A 219 11.71 9.43 13.83
N GLU A 220 12.80 10.18 13.69
CA GLU A 220 13.44 10.85 14.84
C GLU A 220 12.49 11.81 15.57
N ASP A 221 11.69 12.57 14.82
CA ASP A 221 10.69 13.49 15.37
C ASP A 221 9.59 12.74 16.12
N ILE A 222 9.07 11.65 15.54
CA ILE A 222 8.09 10.77 16.19
C ILE A 222 8.64 10.21 17.51
N PHE A 223 9.87 9.69 17.50
CA PHE A 223 10.51 9.15 18.71
C PHE A 223 10.75 10.24 19.75
N SER A 224 11.15 11.43 19.33
CA SER A 224 11.35 12.58 20.23
C SER A 224 10.05 12.96 20.94
N VAL A 225 8.92 13.02 20.21
CA VAL A 225 7.60 13.31 20.77
C VAL A 225 7.17 12.21 21.75
N LEU A 226 7.36 10.93 21.40
CA LEU A 226 7.02 9.81 22.28
C LEU A 226 7.85 9.79 23.57
N GLU A 227 9.08 10.31 23.53
CA GLU A 227 9.95 10.49 24.69
C GLU A 227 9.66 11.78 25.49
N GLY A 228 8.68 12.59 25.06
CA GLY A 228 8.33 13.85 25.71
C GLY A 228 9.35 14.98 25.49
N LYS A 229 10.20 14.86 24.47
CA LYS A 229 11.19 15.88 24.10
C LYS A 229 10.57 16.87 23.10
N PRO A 230 10.99 18.15 23.13
CA PRO A 230 10.58 19.10 22.10
C PRO A 230 11.17 18.72 20.74
N LEU A 231 10.44 19.04 19.67
CA LEU A 231 10.94 18.91 18.30
C LEU A 231 12.04 19.97 18.05
N SER A 232 13.12 19.54 17.40
CA SER A 232 14.23 20.40 16.95
C SER A 232 14.10 20.76 15.47
#